data_AF-A0A1F4D5Z8-F1
#
_entry.id   AF-A0A1F4D5Z8-F1
#
_cell.length_a   1.000
_cell.length_b   1.000
_cell.length_c   1.000
_cell.angle_alpha   90.00
_cell.angle_beta   90.00
_cell.angle_gamma   90.00
#
_symmetry.space_group_name_H-M   'P 1'
#
loop_
_entity.id
_entity.type
_entity.pdbx_description
1 polymer ?
#
loop_
_entity_poly.entity_id
_entity_poly.type
_entity_poly.pdbx_seq_one_letter_code
_entity_poly.pdbx_strand_id
1 'polypeptide(L)'
;MSITRSRIELKIKEVKFRGNGSARDWYASAHVVATDLGGRKAQGWVHVAKCGQSLKIDHFDAYDEVDPELLRFVVATQGEAILGAVRAWAEDLAA
;
A
#
# COMPACT_ATOMS: atom_id res chain seq x y z
N MET A 1 19.37 -1.04 26.69
CA MET A 1 18.63 -1.69 25.59
C MET A 1 17.81 -0.61 24.90
N SER A 2 18.24 -0.11 23.73
CA SER A 2 17.53 0.97 23.01
C SER A 2 16.58 0.34 22.00
N ILE A 3 15.27 0.56 22.17
CA ILE A 3 14.28 0.24 21.14
C ILE A 3 14.29 1.40 20.16
N THR A 4 15.04 1.28 19.07
CA THR A 4 14.94 2.23 17.96
C THR A 4 13.61 1.99 17.27
N ARG A 5 12.58 2.79 17.59
CA ARG A 5 11.34 2.79 16.82
C ARG A 5 11.64 3.41 15.46
N SER A 6 11.70 2.57 14.42
CA SER A 6 11.78 3.00 13.03
C SER A 6 10.50 3.77 12.70
N ARG A 7 10.54 5.11 12.80
CA ARG A 7 9.43 5.94 12.33
C ARG A 7 9.51 5.96 10.81
N ILE A 8 8.46 5.49 10.15
CA ILE A 8 8.31 5.53 8.70
C ILE A 8 7.26 6.57 8.39
N GLU A 9 7.62 7.51 7.54
CA GLU A 9 6.65 8.40 6.91
C GLU A 9 6.09 7.68 5.69
N LEU A 10 4.78 7.43 5.68
CA LEU A 10 4.07 6.78 4.60
C LEU A 10 3.18 7.79 3.88
N LYS A 11 3.29 7.85 2.55
CA LYS A 11 2.42 8.62 1.67
C LYS A 11 1.81 7.72 0.60
N ILE A 12 0.49 7.77 0.48
CA ILE A 12 -0.25 7.15 -0.64
C ILE A 12 -0.48 8.25 -1.68
N LYS A 13 0.19 8.14 -2.83
CA LYS A 13 0.12 9.18 -3.88
C LYS A 13 -1.12 9.08 -4.74
N GLU A 14 -1.50 7.85 -5.08
CA GLU A 14 -2.61 7.55 -5.97
C GLU A 14 -3.11 6.13 -5.69
N VAL A 15 -4.41 5.88 -5.91
CA VAL A 15 -5.01 4.54 -5.93
C VAL A 15 -5.74 4.35 -7.26
N LYS A 16 -5.39 3.29 -7.98
CA LYS A 16 -6.01 2.93 -9.27
C LYS A 16 -6.91 1.73 -9.07
N PHE A 17 -8.19 1.86 -9.44
CA PHE A 17 -9.14 0.76 -9.43
C PHE A 17 -9.27 0.12 -10.81
N ARG A 18 -9.37 -1.20 -10.85
CA ARG A 18 -9.75 -1.97 -12.05
C ARG A 18 -10.93 -2.88 -11.70
N GLY A 19 -11.92 -2.90 -12.59
CA GLY A 19 -13.04 -3.84 -12.50
C GLY A 19 -12.56 -5.26 -12.74
N ASN A 20 -13.06 -6.20 -11.94
CA ASN A 20 -12.89 -7.63 -12.21
C ASN A 20 -14.09 -8.13 -13.01
N GLY A 21 -13.91 -8.41 -14.30
CA GLY A 21 -15.02 -8.77 -15.20
C GLY A 21 -15.79 -10.05 -14.83
N SER A 22 -15.24 -10.87 -13.94
CA SER A 22 -15.78 -12.18 -13.56
C SER A 22 -16.21 -12.29 -12.09
N ALA A 23 -16.06 -11.24 -11.27
CA ALA A 23 -16.50 -11.21 -9.87
C ALA A 23 -17.13 -9.85 -9.53
N ARG A 24 -18.08 -9.79 -8.60
CA ARG A 24 -18.66 -8.53 -8.06
C ARG A 24 -17.65 -7.67 -7.26
N ASP A 25 -16.36 -7.92 -7.42
CA ASP A 25 -15.28 -7.34 -6.64
C ASP A 25 -14.32 -6.55 -7.54
N TRP A 26 -13.49 -5.73 -6.92
CA TRP A 26 -12.54 -4.87 -7.62
C TRP A 26 -11.11 -5.14 -7.14
N TYR A 27 -10.15 -4.79 -8.00
CA TYR A 27 -8.75 -4.71 -7.63
C TYR A 27 -8.35 -3.24 -7.55
N ALA A 28 -7.53 -2.91 -6.55
CA ALA A 28 -6.91 -1.61 -6.41
C ALA A 28 -5.40 -1.75 -6.42
N SER A 29 -4.70 -0.74 -6.91
CA SER A 29 -3.25 -0.61 -6.80
C SER A 29 -2.96 0.74 -6.15
N ALA A 30 -2.31 0.74 -5.00
CA ALA A 30 -1.93 1.95 -4.27
C ALA A 30 -0.46 2.27 -4.51
N HIS A 31 -0.17 3.47 -5.00
CA HIS A 31 1.21 3.95 -5.13
C HIS A 31 1.69 4.45 -3.78
N VAL A 32 2.56 3.66 -3.16
CA VAL A 32 3.16 3.92 -1.86
C VAL A 32 4.50 4.61 -2.06
N VAL A 33 4.73 5.67 -1.30
CA VAL A 33 6.05 6.25 -1.06
C VAL A 33 6.31 6.29 0.43
N ALA A 34 7.42 5.72 0.84
CA ALA A 34 7.85 5.68 2.22
C ALA A 34 9.24 6.30 2.37
N THR A 35 9.48 6.94 3.50
CA THR A 35 10.79 7.47 3.89
C THR A 35 11.06 7.10 5.35
N ASP A 36 12.22 6.52 5.62
CA ASP A 36 12.65 6.22 6.98
C ASP A 36 13.40 7.40 7.62
N LEU A 37 13.70 7.30 8.93
CA LEU A 37 14.47 8.32 9.65
C LEU A 37 15.90 8.53 9.13
N GLY A 38 16.46 7.56 8.40
CA GLY A 38 17.76 7.66 7.75
C GLY A 38 17.70 8.35 6.39
N GLY A 39 16.51 8.80 5.96
CA GLY A 39 16.29 9.41 4.64
C GLY A 39 16.25 8.39 3.50
N ARG A 40 16.28 7.08 3.79
CA ARG A 40 16.11 6.05 2.77
C ARG A 40 14.67 6.09 2.28
N LYS A 41 14.51 6.04 0.97
CA LYS A 41 13.21 6.07 0.32
C LYS A 41 12.87 4.67 -0.18
N ALA A 42 11.59 4.34 -0.16
CA ALA A 42 10.99 3.20 -0.81
C ALA A 42 9.76 3.68 -1.60
N GLN A 43 9.57 3.19 -2.82
CA GLN A 43 8.38 3.51 -3.62
C GLN A 43 7.99 2.31 -4.48
N GLY A 44 6.70 2.14 -4.66
CA GLY A 44 6.16 1.01 -5.39
C GLY A 44 4.65 0.98 -5.44
N TRP A 45 4.13 0.00 -6.14
CA TRP A 45 2.70 -0.30 -6.17
C TRP A 45 2.39 -1.41 -5.18
N VAL A 46 1.36 -1.21 -4.37
CA VAL A 46 0.81 -2.24 -3.50
C VAL A 46 -0.56 -2.62 -4.03
N HIS A 47 -0.69 -3.87 -4.45
CA HIS A 47 -1.89 -4.39 -5.07
C HIS A 47 -2.81 -4.96 -3.99
N VAL A 48 -4.05 -4.49 -3.99
CA VAL A 48 -5.08 -4.82 -3.00
C VAL A 48 -6.24 -5.48 -3.73
N ALA A 49 -6.61 -6.67 -3.25
CA ALA A 49 -7.80 -7.39 -3.70
C ALA A 49 -8.94 -7.16 -2.69
N LYS A 50 -10.13 -6.88 -3.20
CA LYS A 50 -11.36 -6.99 -2.42
C LYS A 50 -11.85 -8.44 -2.47
N CYS A 51 -12.05 -9.04 -1.30
CA CYS A 51 -12.57 -10.40 -1.14
C CYS A 51 -13.86 -10.33 -0.33
N GLY A 52 -15.01 -10.15 -0.99
CA GLY A 52 -16.28 -9.95 -0.30
C GLY A 52 -16.30 -8.65 0.53
N GLN A 53 -16.30 -8.77 1.86
CA GLN A 53 -16.30 -7.61 2.79
C GLN A 53 -14.91 -7.22 3.29
N SER A 54 -13.87 -7.95 2.92
CA SER A 54 -12.49 -7.68 3.37
C SER A 54 -11.61 -7.17 2.24
N LEU A 55 -10.55 -6.45 2.62
CA LEU A 55 -9.46 -6.05 1.73
C LEU A 55 -8.21 -6.81 2.14
N LYS A 56 -7.44 -7.27 1.15
CA LYS A 56 -6.18 -7.98 1.38
C LYS A 56 -5.11 -7.44 0.44
N ILE A 57 -3.90 -7.25 0.95
CA ILE A 57 -2.71 -7.02 0.12
C ILE A 57 -2.36 -8.34 -0.58
N ASP A 58 -2.34 -8.31 -1.90
CA ASP A 58 -2.07 -9.47 -2.74
C ASP A 58 -0.57 -9.60 -3.04
N HIS A 59 0.00 -8.58 -3.68
CA HIS A 59 1.43 -8.47 -3.96
C HIS A 59 1.86 -7.00 -4.05
N PHE A 60 3.16 -6.74 -4.20
CA PHE A 60 3.70 -5.41 -4.41
C PHE A 60 4.86 -5.44 -5.40
N ASP A 61 4.97 -4.36 -6.18
CA ASP A 61 6.02 -4.15 -7.16
C ASP A 61 6.88 -2.94 -6.75
N ALA A 62 8.19 -3.17 -6.56
CA ALA A 62 9.17 -2.11 -6.33
C ALA A 62 9.63 -1.52 -7.68
N TYR A 63 9.91 -0.22 -7.71
CA TYR A 63 10.58 0.41 -8.85
C TYR A 63 12.11 0.20 -8.81
N ASP A 64 12.80 0.39 -9.95
CA ASP A 64 14.22 0.04 -10.13
C ASP A 64 15.21 0.88 -9.28
N GLU A 65 14.83 2.07 -8.81
CA GLU A 65 15.72 2.99 -8.08
C GLU A 65 15.56 2.94 -6.56
N VAL A 66 14.97 1.87 -6.01
CA VAL A 66 14.52 1.87 -4.62
C VAL A 66 14.88 0.61 -3.86
N ASP A 67 15.09 0.76 -2.54
CA ASP A 67 15.39 -0.35 -1.62
C ASP A 67 14.16 -1.28 -1.49
N PRO A 68 14.19 -2.48 -2.09
CA PRO A 68 13.04 -3.39 -2.11
C PRO A 68 12.79 -4.02 -0.74
N GLU A 69 13.81 -4.11 0.12
CA GLU A 69 13.66 -4.61 1.49
C GLU A 69 12.93 -3.60 2.36
N LEU A 70 13.20 -2.30 2.16
CA LEU A 70 12.46 -1.24 2.84
C LEU A 70 10.99 -1.22 2.41
N LEU A 71 10.68 -1.37 1.11
CA LEU A 71 9.27 -1.45 0.66
C LEU A 71 8.56 -2.67 1.27
N ARG A 72 9.23 -3.84 1.30
CA ARG A 72 8.70 -5.03 1.96
C ARG A 72 8.42 -4.78 3.45
N PHE A 73 9.35 -4.12 4.14
CA PHE A 73 9.17 -3.75 5.55
C PHE A 73 7.99 -2.78 5.76
N VAL A 74 7.84 -1.79 4.88
CA VAL A 74 6.71 -0.84 4.90
C VAL A 74 5.40 -1.59 4.73
N VAL A 75 5.28 -2.47 3.74
CA VAL A 75 4.06 -3.27 3.51
C VAL A 75 3.74 -4.14 4.72
N ALA A 76 4.76 -4.79 5.31
CA ALA A 76 4.57 -5.66 6.47
C ALA A 76 4.15 -4.90 7.74
N THR A 77 4.62 -3.66 7.94
CA THR A 77 4.38 -2.90 9.18
C THR A 77 3.27 -1.86 9.08
N GLN A 78 2.97 -1.38 7.87
CA GLN A 78 1.98 -0.33 7.60
C GLN A 78 0.81 -0.83 6.74
N GLY A 79 0.68 -2.14 6.56
CA GLY A 79 -0.36 -2.75 5.72
C GLY A 79 -1.77 -2.26 6.04
N GLU A 80 -2.14 -2.19 7.32
CA GLU A 80 -3.45 -1.69 7.75
C GLU A 80 -3.71 -0.23 7.35
N ALA A 81 -2.69 0.64 7.41
CA ALA A 81 -2.81 2.03 6.97
C ALA A 81 -3.01 2.13 5.46
N ILE A 82 -2.31 1.28 4.69
CA ILE A 82 -2.48 1.19 3.22
C ILE A 82 -3.90 0.72 2.89
N LEU A 83 -4.38 -0.35 3.54
CA LEU A 83 -5.73 -0.87 3.34
C LEU A 83 -6.81 0.15 3.74
N GLY A 84 -6.60 0.89 4.83
CA GLY A 84 -7.49 1.97 5.25
C GLY A 84 -7.59 3.09 4.22
N ALA A 85 -6.45 3.52 3.66
CA ALA A 85 -6.42 4.53 2.60
C ALA A 85 -7.14 4.08 1.32
N VAL A 86 -6.92 2.82 0.91
CA VAL A 86 -7.61 2.23 -0.26
C VAL A 86 -9.11 2.14 -0.02
N ARG A 87 -9.54 1.77 1.19
CA ARG A 87 -10.97 1.73 1.56
C ARG A 87 -11.60 3.11 1.47
N ALA A 88 -10.97 4.13 2.05
CA ALA A 88 -11.47 5.50 2.01
C ALA A 88 -11.63 6.02 0.58
N TRP A 89 -10.67 5.73 -0.31
CA TRP A 89 -10.79 6.06 -1.73
C TRP A 89 -11.93 5.32 -2.43
N ALA A 90 -12.16 4.04 -2.10
CA ALA A 90 -13.25 3.28 -2.67
C ALA A 90 -14.63 3.81 -2.26
N GLU A 91 -14.75 4.29 -1.02
CA GLU A 91 -15.97 4.93 -0.50
C GLU A 91 -16.24 6.27 -1.18
N ASP A 92 -15.20 7.09 -1.41
CA ASP A 92 -15.30 8.39 -2.10
C ASP A 92 -15.74 8.24 -3.57
N LEU A 93 -15.27 7.21 -4.27
CA LEU A 93 -15.68 6.90 -5.65
C LEU A 93 -17.13 6.41 -5.76
N ALA A 94 -17.73 5.93 -4.67
CA ALA A 94 -19.10 5.41 -4.65
C ALA A 94 -20.13 6.46 -4.19
N ALA A 95 -19.68 7.61 -3.69
CA ALA A 95 -20.49 8.75 -3.28
C ALA A 95 -20.89 9.62 -4.48
#